data_AF-A0AAW9BV57-F1
#
_entry.id   AF-A0AAW9BV57-F1
#
_cell.length_a   1.000
_cell.length_b   1.000
_cell.length_c   1.000
_cell.angle_alpha   90.00
_cell.angle_beta   90.00
_cell.angle_gamma   90.00
#
_symmetry.space_group_name_H-M   'P 1'
#
loop_
_entity.id
_entity.type
_entity.pdbx_description
1 polymer ?
#
loop_
_entity_poly.entity_id
_entity_poly.type
_entity_poly.pdbx_seq_one_letter_code
_entity_poly.pdbx_strand_id
1 'polypeptide(L)'
;MITSARDGNLPLQSKRAPERQATTLNSTDAMAMVEHGSEVTLNVTTPVGTKFITTSTFVGCHSNNTALIEVPNISDEDLKFYFQEGFWINVKAYSHRGEGAVIPFRAQLQHRLGDPYPILVLNLPNTMQVFQLRKEVRYEVNLKARVRLDEYRSECEIRDLSRSGCRFVTSPMSRPLQVGDRITLDLTMPSDGRMLAPLNGR
;
A
#
# COMPACT_ATOMS: atom_id res chain seq x y z
N MET A 1 -52.16 22.02 31.19
CA MET A 1 -51.83 20.89 30.31
C MET A 1 -50.61 21.30 29.48
N ILE A 2 -49.43 20.74 29.76
CA ILE A 2 -48.63 19.81 28.90
C ILE A 2 -48.46 20.38 27.47
N THR A 3 -47.29 20.66 26.89
CA THR A 3 -46.04 19.87 26.79
C THR A 3 -44.84 20.74 26.42
N SER A 4 -43.71 20.48 27.07
CA SER A 4 -42.34 20.86 26.69
C SER A 4 -41.87 20.11 25.44
N ALA A 5 -41.36 20.82 24.42
CA ALA A 5 -40.56 20.22 23.35
C ALA A 5 -39.13 20.02 23.85
N ARG A 6 -38.69 18.77 23.96
CA ARG A 6 -37.29 18.39 24.21
C ARG A 6 -36.61 18.16 22.86
N ASP A 7 -35.57 18.93 22.58
CA ASP A 7 -34.61 18.66 21.51
C ASP A 7 -33.90 17.32 21.78
N GLY A 8 -34.28 16.31 21.01
CA GLY A 8 -33.61 15.03 20.95
C GLY A 8 -32.38 15.13 20.04
N ASN A 9 -31.23 15.41 20.65
CA ASN A 9 -29.93 15.33 19.97
C ASN A 9 -29.61 13.84 19.70
N LEU A 10 -29.96 13.34 18.50
CA LEU A 10 -29.57 12.02 18.04
C LEU A 10 -28.07 12.05 17.68
N PRO A 11 -27.21 11.23 18.29
CA PRO A 11 -25.81 11.17 17.87
C PRO A 11 -25.75 10.60 16.46
N LEU A 12 -25.05 11.32 15.56
CA LEU A 12 -24.64 10.78 14.27
C LEU A 12 -23.84 9.50 14.53
N GLN A 13 -24.47 8.35 14.27
CA GLN A 13 -23.76 7.08 14.19
C GLN A 13 -22.68 7.24 13.13
N SER A 14 -21.43 7.29 13.58
CA SER A 14 -20.28 7.12 12.71
C SER A 14 -20.48 5.77 12.00
N LYS A 15 -20.72 5.82 10.69
CA LYS A 15 -20.72 4.62 9.85
C LYS A 15 -19.37 3.95 10.06
N ARG A 16 -19.31 2.92 10.91
CA ARG A 16 -18.17 2.03 10.98
C ARG A 16 -17.93 1.52 9.56
N ALA A 17 -16.73 1.77 9.04
CA ALA A 17 -16.29 1.15 7.81
C ALA A 17 -16.52 -0.37 7.95
N PRO A 18 -17.02 -1.06 6.90
CA PRO A 18 -17.24 -2.49 6.98
C PRO A 18 -15.95 -3.17 7.45
N GLU A 19 -16.06 -4.03 8.47
CA GLU A 19 -14.95 -4.85 8.96
C GLU A 19 -14.41 -5.65 7.77
N ARG A 20 -13.24 -5.23 7.26
CA ARG A 20 -12.51 -5.98 6.26
C ARG A 20 -12.14 -7.31 6.89
N GLN A 21 -12.54 -8.42 6.27
CA GLN A 21 -12.22 -9.75 6.77
C GLN A 21 -10.72 -9.88 6.99
N ALA A 22 -10.34 -10.13 8.24
CA ALA A 22 -8.97 -10.33 8.64
C ALA A 22 -8.70 -11.83 8.70
N THR A 23 -7.61 -12.26 8.07
CA THR A 23 -7.09 -13.62 8.24
C THR A 23 -5.81 -13.55 9.06
N THR A 24 -5.65 -14.49 10.00
CA THR A 24 -4.42 -14.58 10.80
C THR A 24 -3.49 -15.59 10.16
N LEU A 25 -2.28 -15.16 9.79
CA LEU A 25 -1.23 -16.02 9.25
C LEU A 25 -0.01 -16.00 10.16
N ASN A 26 0.85 -17.02 10.06
CA ASN A 26 2.19 -16.91 10.62
C ASN A 26 3.01 -15.85 9.86
N SER A 27 4.06 -15.33 10.47
CA SER A 27 4.87 -14.26 9.88
C SER A 27 5.52 -14.63 8.55
N THR A 28 5.93 -15.88 8.37
CA THR A 28 6.60 -16.32 7.13
C THR A 28 5.63 -16.26 5.96
N ASP A 29 4.42 -16.82 6.12
CA ASP A 29 3.39 -16.80 5.10
C ASP A 29 2.86 -15.39 4.83
N ALA A 30 2.69 -14.58 5.88
CA ALA A 30 2.27 -13.19 5.73
C ALA A 30 3.31 -12.36 4.95
N MET A 31 4.59 -12.46 5.32
CA MET A 31 5.66 -11.69 4.68
C MET A 31 5.94 -12.18 3.25
N ALA A 32 5.68 -13.45 2.92
CA ALA A 32 5.76 -13.95 1.56
C ALA A 32 4.77 -13.27 0.59
N MET A 33 3.73 -12.61 1.11
CA MET A 33 2.79 -11.82 0.32
C MET A 33 3.33 -10.41 0.00
N VAL A 34 4.32 -9.92 0.74
CA VAL A 34 4.90 -8.58 0.59
C VAL A 34 6.01 -8.62 -0.44
N GLU A 35 5.98 -7.70 -1.40
CA GLU A 35 7.00 -7.64 -2.45
C GLU A 35 8.25 -6.92 -1.96
N HIS A 36 9.42 -7.49 -2.20
CA HIS A 36 10.71 -6.79 -2.00
C HIS A 36 10.73 -5.51 -2.85
N GLY A 37 11.22 -4.41 -2.30
CA GLY A 37 11.18 -3.09 -2.93
C GLY A 37 9.83 -2.37 -2.79
N SER A 38 8.82 -2.99 -2.16
CA SER A 38 7.54 -2.31 -1.90
C SER A 38 7.66 -1.26 -0.81
N GLU A 39 6.80 -0.24 -0.88
CA GLU A 39 6.70 0.78 0.15
C GLU A 39 6.02 0.20 1.41
N VAL A 40 6.59 0.53 2.57
CA VAL A 40 6.03 0.23 3.89
C VAL A 40 5.80 1.53 4.65
N THR A 41 4.70 1.60 5.41
CA THR A 41 4.47 2.70 6.35
C THR A 41 5.03 2.33 7.72
N LEU A 42 5.84 3.21 8.30
CA LEU A 42 6.42 3.08 9.63
C LEU A 42 5.75 4.09 10.56
N ASN A 43 5.11 3.62 11.63
CA ASN A 43 4.55 4.46 12.68
C ASN A 43 5.26 4.16 14.00
N VAL A 44 6.23 5.00 14.33
CA VAL A 44 7.04 4.90 15.54
C VAL A 44 6.30 5.58 16.69
N THR A 45 6.26 4.94 17.86
CA THR A 45 5.81 5.56 19.10
C THR A 45 6.98 5.60 20.09
N THR A 46 7.41 6.81 20.46
CA THR A 46 8.48 7.00 21.44
C THR A 46 7.98 6.64 22.86
N PRO A 47 8.88 6.38 23.84
CA PRO A 47 8.49 6.10 25.22
C PRO A 47 7.66 7.20 25.88
N VAL A 48 7.83 8.45 25.45
CA VAL A 48 7.06 9.61 25.92
C VAL A 48 5.71 9.78 25.17
N GLY A 49 5.37 8.85 24.28
CA GLY A 49 4.09 8.81 23.56
C GLY A 49 4.04 9.61 22.27
N THR A 50 5.12 10.29 21.88
CA THR A 50 5.20 11.02 20.59
C THR A 50 5.15 10.04 19.43
N LYS A 51 4.35 10.36 18.42
CA LYS A 51 4.20 9.53 17.21
C LYS A 51 4.90 10.18 16.03
N PHE A 52 5.55 9.36 15.22
CA PHE A 52 6.16 9.76 13.96
C PHE A 52 5.78 8.76 12.88
N ILE A 53 5.27 9.27 11.76
CA ILE A 53 4.82 8.45 10.63
C ILE A 53 5.66 8.82 9.42
N THR A 54 6.24 7.81 8.77
CA THR A 54 6.99 7.97 7.52
C THR A 54 6.80 6.72 6.65
N THR A 55 7.28 6.78 5.41
CA THR A 55 7.37 5.61 4.53
C THR A 55 8.83 5.25 4.27
N SER A 56 9.07 3.98 3.95
CA SER A 56 10.37 3.47 3.55
C SER A 56 10.20 2.26 2.62
N THR A 57 11.30 1.69 2.18
CA THR A 57 11.34 0.53 1.28
C THR A 57 11.56 -0.76 2.07
N PHE A 58 10.72 -1.77 1.85
CA PHE A 58 10.95 -3.12 2.37
C PHE A 58 12.04 -3.83 1.57
N VAL A 59 13.12 -4.23 2.23
CA VAL A 59 14.23 -4.95 1.58
C VAL A 59 13.92 -6.44 1.51
N GLY A 60 13.47 -7.03 2.62
CA GLY A 60 13.20 -8.46 2.71
C GLY A 60 13.21 -8.98 4.14
N CYS A 61 13.25 -10.30 4.29
CA CYS A 61 13.38 -10.96 5.59
C CYS A 61 14.74 -11.67 5.71
N HIS A 62 15.33 -11.60 6.90
CA HIS A 62 16.48 -12.43 7.26
C HIS A 62 16.02 -13.46 8.28
N SER A 63 16.07 -14.74 7.91
CA SER A 63 15.40 -15.81 8.67
C SER A 63 13.89 -15.55 8.87
N ASN A 64 13.19 -16.42 9.60
CA ASN A 64 11.72 -16.32 9.77
C ASN A 64 11.28 -15.28 10.82
N ASN A 65 12.21 -14.48 11.36
CA ASN A 65 11.97 -13.66 12.56
C ASN A 65 12.41 -12.20 12.42
N THR A 66 12.96 -11.79 11.27
CA THR A 66 13.52 -10.44 11.10
C THR A 66 13.12 -9.85 9.76
N ALA A 67 12.66 -8.60 9.76
CA ALA A 67 12.46 -7.79 8.57
C ALA A 67 13.57 -6.74 8.44
N LEU A 68 14.01 -6.53 7.20
CA LEU A 68 14.98 -5.53 6.80
C LEU A 68 14.24 -4.45 6.02
N ILE A 69 14.39 -3.20 6.44
CA ILE A 69 13.74 -2.03 5.84
C ILE A 69 14.80 -0.96 5.66
N GLU A 70 14.82 -0.25 4.53
CA GLU A 70 15.75 0.87 4.34
C GLU A 70 15.52 1.94 5.41
N VAL A 71 16.57 2.68 5.77
CA VAL A 71 16.39 3.87 6.59
C VAL A 71 15.52 4.88 5.81
N PRO A 72 14.42 5.38 6.37
CA PRO A 72 13.54 6.31 5.67
C PRO A 72 14.30 7.61 5.34
N ASN A 73 13.94 8.25 4.22
CA ASN A 73 14.51 9.53 3.82
C ASN A 73 13.94 10.66 4.69
N ILE A 74 14.53 10.85 5.87
CA ILE A 74 14.16 11.85 6.89
C ILE A 74 15.40 12.59 7.38
N SER A 75 15.21 13.65 8.16
CA SER A 75 16.34 14.39 8.75
C SER A 75 17.14 13.51 9.72
N ASP A 76 18.45 13.77 9.85
CA ASP A 76 19.30 13.08 10.82
C ASP A 76 18.82 13.28 12.27
N GLU A 77 18.22 14.43 12.58
CA GLU A 77 17.62 14.72 13.88
C GLU A 77 16.42 13.82 14.15
N ASP A 78 15.49 13.71 13.19
CA ASP A 78 14.32 12.83 13.30
C ASP A 78 14.76 11.37 13.37
N LEU A 79 15.77 10.96 12.60
CA LEU A 79 16.30 9.61 12.63
C LEU A 79 16.86 9.26 14.01
N LYS A 80 17.67 10.15 14.59
CA LYS A 80 18.22 9.97 15.95
C LYS A 80 17.14 9.97 17.02
N PHE A 81 16.10 10.79 16.86
CA PHE A 81 15.05 10.93 17.85
C PHE A 81 14.03 9.78 17.81
N TYR A 82 13.54 9.42 16.62
CA TYR A 82 12.45 8.46 16.46
C TYR A 82 12.89 7.02 16.19
N PHE A 83 14.07 6.78 15.61
CA PHE A 83 14.51 5.43 15.22
C PHE A 83 15.66 4.93 16.11
N GLN A 84 15.37 4.86 17.42
CA GLN A 84 16.28 4.30 18.42
C GLN A 84 16.00 2.82 18.65
N GLU A 85 17.07 2.04 18.87
CA GLU A 85 16.95 0.63 19.22
C GLU A 85 16.06 0.44 20.45
N GLY A 86 15.24 -0.60 20.45
CA GLY A 86 14.24 -0.88 21.47
C GLY A 86 12.88 -0.19 21.24
N PHE A 87 12.78 0.80 20.35
CA PHE A 87 11.49 1.47 20.09
C PHE A 87 10.53 0.55 19.33
N TRP A 88 9.25 0.67 19.68
CA TRP A 88 8.17 -0.05 19.01
C TRP A 88 7.69 0.73 17.78
N ILE A 89 7.57 0.00 16.68
CA ILE A 89 7.16 0.50 15.37
C ILE A 89 5.95 -0.32 14.92
N ASN A 90 4.85 0.36 14.60
CA ASN A 90 3.75 -0.26 13.88
C ASN A 90 4.03 -0.13 12.38
N VAL A 91 4.29 -1.26 11.74
CA VAL A 91 4.56 -1.35 10.30
C VAL A 91 3.27 -1.68 9.58
N LYS A 92 3.02 -1.04 8.43
CA LYS A 92 1.99 -1.47 7.47
C LYS A 92 2.67 -1.83 6.17
N ALA A 93 2.67 -3.11 5.84
CA ALA A 93 3.12 -3.61 4.55
C ALA A 93 1.95 -3.85 3.61
N TYR A 94 2.19 -3.70 2.31
CA TYR A 94 1.17 -3.87 1.28
C TYR A 94 1.54 -5.03 0.36
N SER A 95 0.58 -5.91 0.11
CA SER A 95 0.64 -6.89 -0.96
C SER A 95 -0.14 -6.37 -2.16
N HIS A 96 0.49 -6.32 -3.33
CA HIS A 96 -0.15 -5.85 -4.56
C HIS A 96 -0.86 -6.97 -5.33
N ARG A 97 -0.58 -8.24 -5.02
CA ARG A 97 -1.08 -9.41 -5.73
C ARG A 97 -2.58 -9.61 -5.53
N GLY A 98 -3.27 -10.03 -6.60
CA GLY A 98 -4.70 -10.37 -6.58
C GLY A 98 -5.59 -9.24 -6.06
N GLU A 99 -6.35 -9.51 -5.00
CA GLU A 99 -7.22 -8.52 -4.35
C GLU A 99 -6.46 -7.50 -3.50
N GLY A 100 -5.15 -7.65 -3.40
CA GLY A 100 -4.28 -6.82 -2.57
C GLY A 100 -4.58 -6.97 -1.08
N ALA A 101 -3.55 -6.82 -0.26
CA ALA A 101 -3.69 -6.92 1.18
C ALA A 101 -2.89 -5.85 1.90
N VAL A 102 -3.32 -5.48 3.10
CA VAL A 102 -2.51 -4.74 4.06
C VAL A 102 -2.23 -5.66 5.24
N ILE A 103 -0.97 -5.67 5.65
CA ILE A 103 -0.46 -6.53 6.71
C ILE A 103 0.12 -5.60 7.77
N PRO A 104 -0.71 -5.09 8.69
CA PRO A 104 -0.23 -4.34 9.83
C PRO A 104 0.37 -5.29 10.86
N PHE A 105 1.56 -4.96 11.34
CA PHE A 105 2.19 -5.68 12.43
C PHE A 105 2.98 -4.73 13.32
N ARG A 106 3.15 -5.13 14.58
CA ARG A 106 3.97 -4.41 15.55
C ARG A 106 5.32 -5.11 15.66
N ALA A 107 6.38 -4.33 15.52
CA ALA A 107 7.76 -4.78 15.59
C ALA A 107 8.56 -3.83 16.48
N GLN A 108 9.68 -4.31 17.00
CA GLN A 108 10.67 -3.56 17.75
C GLN A 108 11.92 -3.40 16.89
N LEU A 109 12.46 -2.18 16.85
CA LEU A 109 13.74 -1.88 16.21
C LEU A 109 14.86 -2.55 17.00
N GLN A 110 15.47 -3.60 16.43
CA GLN A 110 16.59 -4.32 17.03
C GLN A 110 17.89 -3.58 16.78
N HIS A 111 18.15 -3.24 15.50
CA HIS A 111 19.38 -2.58 15.10
C HIS A 111 19.15 -1.53 14.02
N ARG A 112 20.02 -0.52 14.00
CA ARG A 112 20.16 0.42 12.88
C ARG A 112 21.58 0.30 12.32
N LEU A 113 21.69 -0.29 11.14
CA LEU A 113 22.95 -0.43 10.41
C LEU A 113 23.18 0.83 9.57
N GLY A 114 24.44 1.28 9.48
CA GLY A 114 24.83 2.47 8.70
C GLY A 114 25.52 2.12 7.38
N ASP A 115 26.61 1.36 7.46
CA ASP A 115 27.45 1.02 6.30
C ASP A 115 27.34 -0.47 5.91
N PRO A 116 27.47 -0.84 4.61
CA PRO A 116 27.57 0.07 3.45
C PRO A 116 26.21 0.62 3.00
N TYR A 117 25.12 0.10 3.55
CA TYR A 117 23.75 0.51 3.24
C TYR A 117 22.97 0.70 4.55
N PRO A 118 22.31 1.86 4.75
CA PRO A 118 21.62 2.13 5.98
C PRO A 118 20.30 1.35 6.06
N ILE A 119 20.19 0.44 7.02
CA ILE A 119 19.07 -0.52 7.15
C ILE A 119 18.57 -0.56 8.61
N LEU A 120 17.25 -0.60 8.75
CA LEU A 120 16.54 -0.91 9.99
C LEU A 120 16.29 -2.41 10.09
N VAL A 121 16.67 -3.00 11.22
CA VAL A 121 16.47 -4.42 11.54
C VAL A 121 15.33 -4.53 12.55
N LEU A 122 14.19 -5.09 12.13
CA LEU A 122 12.99 -5.21 12.95
C LEU A 122 12.69 -6.67 13.28
N ASN A 123 12.32 -6.97 14.52
CA ASN A 123 11.81 -8.31 14.83
C ASN A 123 10.38 -8.50 14.28
N LEU A 124 10.07 -9.71 13.83
CA LEU A 124 8.73 -10.08 13.39
C LEU A 124 7.95 -10.73 14.54
N PRO A 125 6.65 -10.42 14.72
CA PRO A 125 5.79 -11.20 15.61
C PRO A 125 5.57 -12.60 15.05
N ASN A 126 5.10 -13.55 15.88
CA ASN A 126 4.82 -14.92 15.45
C ASN A 126 3.68 -15.00 14.42
N THR A 127 2.69 -14.11 14.54
CA THR A 127 1.50 -14.08 13.70
C THR A 127 1.16 -12.66 13.29
N MET A 128 0.54 -12.50 12.12
CA MET A 128 0.09 -11.22 11.59
C MET A 128 -1.35 -11.30 11.11
N GLN A 129 -2.04 -10.16 11.14
CA GLN A 129 -3.35 -10.02 10.54
C GLN A 129 -3.19 -9.54 9.10
N VAL A 130 -3.88 -10.19 8.17
CA VAL A 130 -3.90 -9.85 6.76
C VAL A 130 -5.31 -9.38 6.40
N PHE A 131 -5.41 -8.14 5.96
CA PHE A 131 -6.68 -7.51 5.58
C PHE A 131 -6.73 -7.29 4.08
N GLN A 132 -7.75 -7.82 3.42
CA GLN A 132 -7.98 -7.59 2.00
C GLN A 132 -8.31 -6.12 1.71
N LEU A 133 -7.65 -5.53 0.71
CA LEU A 133 -7.79 -4.11 0.38
C LEU A 133 -8.88 -3.82 -0.64
N ARG A 134 -8.96 -4.64 -1.69
CA ARG A 134 -9.86 -4.40 -2.83
C ARG A 134 -11.13 -5.23 -2.68
N LYS A 135 -12.22 -4.67 -3.18
CA LYS A 135 -13.53 -5.33 -3.27
C LYS A 135 -13.62 -6.32 -4.43
N GLU A 136 -12.63 -6.30 -5.31
CA GLU A 136 -12.58 -7.10 -6.53
C GLU A 136 -11.13 -7.31 -6.96
N VAL A 137 -10.91 -8.42 -7.67
CA VAL A 137 -9.63 -8.82 -8.24
C VAL A 137 -9.20 -7.84 -9.33
N ARG A 138 -7.89 -7.55 -9.39
CA ARG A 138 -7.24 -6.91 -10.53
C ARG A 138 -6.48 -7.95 -11.33
N TYR A 139 -6.70 -7.95 -12.64
CA TYR A 139 -6.03 -8.83 -13.59
C TYR A 139 -4.81 -8.11 -14.15
N GLU A 140 -3.63 -8.69 -14.00
CA GLU A 140 -2.41 -8.19 -14.62
C GLU A 140 -2.47 -8.38 -16.14
N VAL A 141 -2.17 -7.32 -16.89
CA VAL A 141 -2.21 -7.27 -18.35
C VAL A 141 -1.08 -6.41 -18.89
N ASN A 142 -0.81 -6.49 -20.19
CA ASN A 142 0.15 -5.62 -20.88
C ASN A 142 -0.50 -5.13 -22.18
N LEU A 143 -1.48 -4.23 -22.06
CA LEU A 143 -2.26 -3.75 -23.20
C LEU A 143 -1.78 -2.38 -23.64
N LYS A 144 -1.35 -2.28 -24.91
CA LYS A 144 -1.02 -1.00 -25.54
C LYS A 144 -2.28 -0.15 -25.64
N ALA A 145 -2.16 1.12 -25.25
CA ALA A 145 -3.27 2.06 -25.27
C ALA A 145 -2.79 3.49 -25.56
N ARG A 146 -3.72 4.40 -25.77
CA ARG A 146 -3.46 5.85 -25.81
C ARG A 146 -4.31 6.55 -24.76
N VAL A 147 -3.65 7.36 -23.94
CA VAL A 147 -4.35 8.26 -23.02
C VAL A 147 -4.75 9.53 -23.75
N ARG A 148 -5.99 9.98 -23.54
CA ARG A 148 -6.53 11.24 -24.04
C ARG A 148 -6.99 12.11 -22.88
N LEU A 149 -6.53 13.36 -22.86
CA LEU A 149 -6.96 14.41 -21.97
C LEU A 149 -7.10 15.70 -22.81
N ASP A 150 -8.33 16.14 -23.05
CA ASP A 150 -8.62 17.22 -23.99
C ASP A 150 -7.99 16.94 -25.37
N GLU A 151 -7.13 17.84 -25.86
CA GLU A 151 -6.37 17.68 -27.11
C GLU A 151 -5.07 16.87 -26.94
N TYR A 152 -4.64 16.62 -25.70
CA TYR A 152 -3.42 15.87 -25.44
C TYR A 152 -3.64 14.37 -25.66
N ARG A 153 -2.74 13.75 -26.44
CA ARG A 153 -2.72 12.31 -26.67
C ARG A 153 -1.32 11.77 -26.48
N SER A 154 -1.20 10.63 -25.79
CA SER A 154 0.08 9.98 -25.59
C SER A 154 -0.07 8.47 -25.50
N GLU A 155 0.97 7.75 -25.91
CA GLU A 155 1.03 6.30 -25.77
C GLU A 155 1.18 5.90 -24.30
N CYS A 156 0.52 4.81 -23.94
CA CYS A 156 0.55 4.25 -22.60
C CYS A 156 0.34 2.73 -22.65
N GLU A 157 0.56 2.09 -21.51
CA GLU A 157 0.31 0.66 -21.35
C GLU A 157 -0.55 0.43 -20.12
N ILE A 158 -1.68 -0.25 -20.30
CA ILE A 158 -2.49 -0.71 -19.18
C ILE A 158 -1.81 -1.94 -18.57
N ARG A 159 -1.56 -1.88 -17.26
CA ARG A 159 -0.83 -2.89 -16.46
C ARG A 159 -1.76 -3.76 -15.64
N ASP A 160 -2.87 -3.22 -15.17
CA ASP A 160 -3.92 -4.02 -14.54
C ASP A 160 -5.32 -3.47 -14.81
N LEU A 161 -6.32 -4.34 -14.76
CA LEU A 161 -7.72 -4.04 -14.98
C LEU A 161 -8.60 -4.71 -13.91
N SER A 162 -9.65 -4.01 -13.49
CA SER A 162 -10.79 -4.57 -12.77
C SER A 162 -12.08 -3.97 -13.33
N ARG A 163 -13.23 -4.39 -12.81
CA ARG A 163 -14.54 -3.87 -13.25
C ARG A 163 -14.69 -2.37 -12.97
N SER A 164 -14.11 -1.87 -11.88
CA SER A 164 -14.24 -0.49 -11.42
C SER A 164 -13.07 0.42 -11.77
N GLY A 165 -11.97 -0.09 -12.34
CA GLY A 165 -10.82 0.74 -12.67
C GLY A 165 -9.64 -0.01 -13.27
N CYS A 166 -8.53 0.69 -13.45
CA CYS A 166 -7.31 0.14 -14.04
C CYS A 166 -6.06 0.86 -13.49
N ARG A 167 -4.89 0.27 -13.74
CA ARG A 167 -3.59 0.94 -13.66
C ARG A 167 -3.01 1.00 -15.06
N PHE A 168 -2.48 2.15 -15.45
CA PHE A 168 -1.72 2.31 -16.67
C PHE A 168 -0.44 3.11 -16.39
N VAL A 169 0.55 2.96 -17.26
CA VAL A 169 1.82 3.67 -17.18
C VAL A 169 2.04 4.45 -18.47
N THR A 170 2.63 5.64 -18.35
CA THR A 170 3.00 6.51 -19.47
C THR A 170 4.52 6.69 -19.50
N SER A 171 5.03 7.27 -20.58
CA SER A 171 6.44 7.69 -20.63
C SER A 171 6.76 8.72 -19.53
N PRO A 172 7.92 8.68 -18.88
CA PRO A 172 8.35 9.73 -17.94
C PRO A 172 8.40 11.14 -18.55
N MET A 173 8.52 11.23 -19.88
CA MET A 173 8.53 12.50 -20.62
C MET A 173 7.12 12.98 -21.03
N SER A 174 6.09 12.19 -20.73
CA SER A 174 4.70 12.54 -21.02
C SER A 174 4.20 13.64 -20.08
N ARG A 175 3.16 14.38 -20.50
CA ARG A 175 2.49 15.37 -19.64
C ARG A 175 2.03 14.68 -18.35
N PRO A 176 2.35 15.24 -17.16
CA PRO A 176 1.88 14.68 -15.90
C PRO A 176 0.37 14.84 -15.77
N LEU A 177 -0.29 13.76 -15.38
CA LEU A 177 -1.71 13.73 -15.04
C LEU A 177 -1.89 14.00 -13.55
N GLN A 178 -2.97 14.69 -13.19
CA GLN A 178 -3.29 15.04 -11.80
C GLN A 178 -4.45 14.20 -11.27
N VAL A 179 -4.49 14.05 -9.94
CA VAL A 179 -5.65 13.43 -9.29
C VAL A 179 -6.89 14.28 -9.56
N GLY A 180 -7.92 13.64 -10.13
CA GLY A 180 -9.17 14.29 -10.52
C GLY A 180 -9.31 14.55 -12.02
N ASP A 181 -8.24 14.39 -12.80
CA ASP A 181 -8.30 14.52 -14.26
C ASP A 181 -9.26 13.48 -14.86
N ARG A 182 -10.11 13.93 -15.78
CA ARG A 182 -11.02 13.05 -16.53
C ARG A 182 -10.36 12.66 -17.85
N ILE A 183 -9.80 11.46 -17.89
CA ILE A 183 -9.11 10.93 -19.07
C ILE A 183 -9.94 9.85 -19.77
N THR A 184 -9.58 9.57 -21.03
CA THR A 184 -10.04 8.39 -21.77
C THR A 184 -8.84 7.54 -22.16
N LEU A 185 -8.96 6.21 -22.06
CA LEU A 185 -7.94 5.27 -22.50
C LEU A 185 -8.46 4.50 -23.73
N ASP A 186 -7.79 4.68 -24.87
CA ASP A 186 -8.11 3.95 -26.09
C ASP A 186 -7.20 2.74 -26.23
N LEU A 187 -7.77 1.55 -26.13
CA LEU A 187 -7.03 0.30 -26.37
C LEU A 187 -6.59 0.23 -27.83
N THR A 188 -5.32 -0.11 -28.05
CA THR A 188 -4.79 -0.39 -29.38
C THR A 188 -4.94 -1.87 -29.67
N MET A 189 -5.81 -2.21 -30.62
CA MET A 189 -6.04 -3.59 -31.02
C MET A 189 -4.88 -4.11 -31.88
N PRO A 190 -4.50 -5.40 -31.76
CA PRO A 190 -3.54 -6.01 -32.67
C PRO A 190 -4.04 -5.97 -34.11
N SER A 191 -3.19 -5.56 -35.05
CA SER A 191 -3.51 -5.42 -36.48
C SER A 191 -3.95 -6.74 -37.14
N ASP A 192 -3.49 -7.87 -36.62
CA ASP A 192 -3.71 -9.21 -37.19
C ASP A 192 -5.11 -9.80 -36.91
N GLY A 193 -6.06 -9.00 -36.38
CA GLY A 193 -7.40 -9.49 -36.03
C GLY A 193 -7.43 -10.52 -34.89
N ARG A 194 -6.30 -10.72 -34.20
CA ARG A 194 -6.21 -11.60 -33.03
C ARG A 194 -7.02 -10.99 -31.89
N MET A 195 -7.99 -11.75 -31.38
CA MET A 195 -8.70 -11.40 -30.15
C MET A 195 -7.71 -11.33 -28.99
N LEU A 196 -7.90 -10.35 -28.10
CA LEU A 196 -7.19 -10.32 -26.83
C LEU A 196 -7.53 -11.59 -26.05
N ALA A 197 -6.53 -12.19 -25.42
CA ALA A 197 -6.73 -13.38 -24.60
C ALA A 197 -7.76 -13.09 -23.49
N PRO A 198 -8.65 -14.05 -23.17
CA PRO A 198 -9.59 -13.87 -22.07
C PRO A 198 -8.84 -13.66 -20.75
N LEU A 199 -9.38 -12.77 -19.91
CA LEU A 199 -8.88 -12.59 -18.55
C LEU A 199 -9.39 -13.73 -17.69
N ASN A 200 -8.48 -14.62 -17.29
CA ASN A 200 -8.79 -15.71 -16.38
C ASN A 200 -8.38 -15.32 -14.95
N GLY A 201 -9.32 -15.40 -14.01
CA GLY A 201 -9.03 -15.29 -12.58
C GLY A 201 -8.63 -16.63 -12.00
N ARG A 202 -7.71 -16.63 -11.05
CA ARG A 202 -7.56 -17.73 -10.09
C ARG A 202 -8.36 -17.41 -8.85
#